data_AF-A0A915AEJ3-F1
#
_entry.id   AF-A0A915AEJ3-F1
#
_cell.length_a   1.000
_cell.length_b   1.000
_cell.length_c   1.000
_cell.angle_alpha   90.00
_cell.angle_beta   90.00
_cell.angle_gamma   90.00
#
_symmetry.space_group_name_H-M   'P 1'
#
loop_
_entity.id
_entity.type
_entity.pdbx_description
1 polymer ?
#
loop_
_entity_poly.entity_id
_entity_poly.type
_entity_poly.pdbx_seq_one_letter_code
_entity_poly.pdbx_strand_id
1 'polypeptide(L)'
;MGLGLEVIAEWMKLVGRTLTARQWDLVTKALAYCTLPLFVKLIYATVARWKSYSRPQETLLFHSIQEGIHALFDRTENQHGKLLVSHALSYITAARSGLSDSEVEDLISLDDKVLDDIYQYHLPPVRRIPPLLWSRIRADLPGYLSERAADGVIVLNWYHEQFRTTATGRYFKNLNHLLSTHSALADYFLGLWGGVPKPFQYTEMQKQRFGVIENEGLADRKVPKQPNIFHSKDGKQIRYNTRKLNELPFHLLRAKRIDELMTLCLFDYEFLYAKS
;
A
#
# COMPACT_ATOMS: atom_id res chain seq x y z
N MET A 1 -31.15 9.68 -20.80
CA MET A 1 -30.57 10.23 -19.56
C MET A 1 -29.13 10.61 -19.87
N GLY A 2 -28.37 11.23 -18.97
CA GLY A 2 -26.93 11.41 -19.22
C GLY A 2 -26.23 10.06 -19.25
N LEU A 3 -25.25 9.85 -20.14
CA LEU A 3 -24.53 8.57 -20.30
C LEU A 3 -24.00 8.00 -18.97
N GLY A 4 -23.49 8.85 -18.08
CA GLY A 4 -23.00 8.43 -16.75
C GLY A 4 -24.09 7.84 -15.85
N LEU A 5 -25.33 8.32 -15.93
CA LEU A 5 -26.46 7.77 -15.18
C LEU A 5 -26.86 6.39 -15.72
N GLU A 6 -26.86 6.23 -17.04
CA GLU A 6 -27.17 4.96 -17.70
C GLU A 6 -26.15 3.89 -17.34
N VAL A 7 -24.86 4.26 -17.35
CA VAL A 7 -23.77 3.36 -16.91
C VAL A 7 -23.93 2.94 -15.45
N ILE A 8 -24.23 3.87 -14.53
CA ILE A 8 -24.46 3.52 -13.12
C ILE A 8 -25.69 2.61 -12.98
N ALA A 9 -26.78 2.87 -13.72
CA ALA A 9 -27.98 2.06 -13.67
C ALA A 9 -27.71 0.62 -14.11
N GLU A 10 -26.97 0.43 -15.21
CA GLU A 10 -26.58 -0.89 -15.68
C GLU A 10 -25.65 -1.61 -14.69
N TRP A 11 -24.64 -0.92 -14.13
CA TRP A 11 -23.77 -1.53 -13.12
C TRP A 11 -24.51 -1.92 -11.84
N MET A 12 -25.45 -1.10 -11.37
CA MET A 12 -26.30 -1.43 -10.23
C MET A 12 -27.17 -2.66 -10.49
N LYS A 13 -27.74 -2.76 -11.70
CA LYS A 13 -28.51 -3.93 -12.14
C LYS A 13 -27.67 -5.20 -12.18
N LEU A 14 -26.43 -5.14 -12.67
CA LEU A 14 -25.50 -6.28 -12.69
C LEU A 14 -25.21 -6.84 -11.29
N VAL A 15 -25.15 -5.98 -10.26
CA VAL A 15 -24.97 -6.42 -8.87
C VAL A 15 -26.29 -6.67 -8.12
N GLY A 16 -27.42 -6.70 -8.83
CA GLY A 16 -28.74 -6.97 -8.26
C GLY A 16 -29.25 -5.89 -7.31
N ARG A 17 -28.83 -4.62 -7.49
CA ARG A 17 -29.22 -3.50 -6.65
C ARG A 17 -29.94 -2.41 -7.44
N THR A 18 -30.69 -1.58 -6.74
CA THR A 18 -31.32 -0.36 -7.27
C THR A 18 -31.22 0.78 -6.25
N LEU A 19 -31.44 2.01 -6.70
CA LEU A 19 -31.47 3.20 -5.87
C LEU A 19 -32.90 3.75 -5.78
N THR A 20 -33.23 4.37 -4.65
CA THR A 20 -34.48 5.12 -4.48
C THR A 20 -34.47 6.40 -5.33
N ALA A 21 -35.65 6.98 -5.60
CA ALA A 21 -35.76 8.25 -6.33
C ALA A 21 -34.90 9.37 -5.70
N ARG A 22 -34.89 9.45 -4.37
CA ARG A 22 -34.05 10.39 -3.63
C ARG A 22 -32.55 10.14 -3.84
N GLN A 23 -32.11 8.89 -3.85
CA GLN A 23 -30.71 8.55 -4.09
C GLN A 23 -30.29 8.84 -5.54
N TRP A 24 -31.17 8.60 -6.51
CA TRP A 24 -30.95 8.99 -7.90
C TRP A 24 -30.83 10.51 -8.09
N ASP A 25 -31.59 11.31 -7.36
CA ASP A 25 -31.45 12.76 -7.36
C ASP A 25 -30.05 13.20 -6.88
N LEU A 26 -29.52 12.56 -5.83
CA LEU A 26 -28.16 12.82 -5.35
C LEU A 26 -27.09 12.45 -6.40
N VAL A 27 -27.24 11.28 -7.05
CA VAL A 27 -26.32 10.86 -8.12
C VAL A 27 -26.37 11.84 -9.30
N THR A 28 -27.57 12.27 -9.68
CA THR A 28 -27.77 13.23 -10.78
C THR A 28 -27.09 14.56 -10.47
N LYS A 29 -27.25 15.07 -9.24
CA LYS A 29 -26.56 16.28 -8.78
C LYS A 29 -25.05 16.13 -8.80
N ALA A 30 -24.51 15.01 -8.32
CA ALA A 30 -23.06 14.78 -8.32
C ALA A 30 -22.49 14.70 -9.75
N LEU A 31 -23.16 13.99 -10.65
CA LEU A 31 -22.72 13.86 -12.05
C LEU A 31 -22.85 15.16 -12.86
N ALA A 32 -23.64 16.14 -12.40
CA ALA A 32 -23.66 17.47 -13.00
C ALA A 32 -22.33 18.23 -12.83
N TYR A 33 -21.53 17.89 -11.81
CA TYR A 33 -20.21 18.51 -11.59
C TYR A 33 -19.10 17.86 -12.41
N CYS A 34 -19.15 16.54 -12.61
CA CYS A 34 -18.14 15.79 -13.34
C CYS A 34 -18.72 14.52 -13.97
N THR A 35 -18.39 14.27 -15.24
CA THR A 35 -18.85 13.10 -15.99
C THR A 35 -17.70 12.21 -16.46
N LEU A 36 -16.47 12.44 -15.97
CA LEU A 36 -15.31 11.64 -16.34
C LEU A 36 -15.49 10.18 -15.90
N PRO A 37 -15.05 9.18 -16.70
CA PRO A 37 -15.28 7.76 -16.40
C PRO A 37 -14.80 7.32 -15.00
N LEU A 38 -13.66 7.85 -14.54
CA LEU A 38 -13.15 7.56 -13.19
C LEU A 38 -14.08 8.12 -12.10
N PHE A 39 -14.64 9.31 -12.29
CA PHE A 39 -15.59 9.90 -11.36
C PHE A 39 -16.87 9.06 -11.30
N VAL A 40 -17.43 8.67 -12.44
CA VAL A 40 -18.59 7.78 -12.52
C VAL A 40 -18.33 6.46 -11.79
N LYS A 41 -17.14 5.87 -11.95
CA LYS A 41 -16.72 4.65 -11.24
C LYS A 41 -16.65 4.85 -9.71
N LEU A 42 -16.14 5.99 -9.25
CA LEU A 42 -16.09 6.33 -7.82
C LEU A 42 -17.50 6.53 -7.24
N ILE A 43 -18.37 7.23 -7.95
CA ILE A 43 -19.77 7.42 -7.56
C ILE A 43 -20.46 6.06 -7.46
N TYR A 44 -20.35 5.22 -8.50
CA TYR A 44 -20.87 3.85 -8.48
C TYR A 44 -20.39 3.07 -7.26
N ALA A 45 -19.08 3.03 -7.01
CA ALA A 45 -18.51 2.28 -5.88
C ALA A 45 -18.97 2.78 -4.49
N THR A 46 -19.48 4.01 -4.42
CA THR A 46 -20.05 4.61 -3.22
C THR A 46 -21.52 4.27 -3.08
N VAL A 47 -22.32 4.51 -4.12
CA VAL A 47 -23.77 4.27 -4.08
C VAL A 47 -24.14 2.79 -4.11
N ALA A 48 -23.30 1.95 -4.71
CA ALA A 48 -23.44 0.50 -4.65
C ALA A 48 -23.32 -0.06 -3.24
N ARG A 49 -22.99 0.74 -2.23
CA ARG A 49 -23.00 0.35 -0.81
C ARG A 49 -24.23 0.85 -0.06
N TRP A 50 -24.94 1.85 -0.58
CA TRP A 50 -26.09 2.46 0.09
C TRP A 50 -27.29 1.53 0.21
N LYS A 51 -27.93 1.54 1.37
CA LYS A 51 -29.19 0.84 1.60
C LYS A 51 -30.35 1.79 1.29
N SER A 52 -31.55 1.25 1.05
CA SER A 52 -32.75 2.07 0.83
C SER A 52 -33.05 3.02 1.99
N TYR A 53 -32.64 2.63 3.20
CA TYR A 53 -32.84 3.37 4.46
C TYR A 53 -31.58 4.12 4.95
N SER A 54 -30.54 4.26 4.12
CA SER A 54 -29.35 5.04 4.47
C SER A 54 -29.71 6.50 4.77
N ARG A 55 -29.16 7.05 5.85
CA ARG A 55 -29.50 8.39 6.35
C ARG A 55 -28.90 9.47 5.45
N PRO A 56 -29.44 10.71 5.42
CA PRO A 56 -28.87 11.81 4.63
C PRO A 56 -27.37 12.05 4.83
N GLN A 57 -26.90 11.90 6.06
CA GLN A 57 -25.48 12.06 6.43
C GLN A 57 -24.58 10.95 5.88
N GLU A 58 -25.14 9.78 5.59
CA GLU A 58 -24.44 8.60 5.04
C GLU A 58 -24.49 8.57 3.50
N THR A 59 -25.31 9.42 2.88
CA THR A 59 -25.52 9.48 1.43
C THR A 59 -24.87 10.71 0.79
N LEU A 60 -23.85 11.28 1.42
CA LEU A 60 -23.11 12.40 0.84
C LEU A 60 -22.24 11.91 -0.32
N LEU A 61 -22.32 12.59 -1.45
CA LEU A 61 -21.45 12.38 -2.60
C LEU A 61 -20.48 13.55 -2.73
N PHE A 62 -19.31 13.23 -3.25
CA PHE A 62 -18.26 14.17 -3.59
C PHE A 62 -18.53 14.83 -4.95
N HIS A 63 -17.93 16.00 -5.17
CA HIS A 63 -18.13 16.80 -6.38
C HIS A 63 -16.91 16.80 -7.30
N SER A 64 -15.80 16.20 -6.87
CA SER A 64 -14.57 16.05 -7.65
C SER A 64 -13.96 14.65 -7.53
N ILE A 65 -13.10 14.27 -8.49
CA ILE A 65 -12.36 13.00 -8.44
C ILE A 65 -11.50 12.93 -7.18
N GLN A 66 -10.80 14.03 -6.84
CA GLN A 66 -9.92 14.08 -5.68
C GLN A 66 -10.69 13.83 -4.37
N GLU A 67 -11.85 14.49 -4.19
CA GLU A 67 -12.72 14.24 -3.04
C GLU A 67 -13.20 12.77 -3.00
N GLY A 68 -13.55 12.20 -4.15
CA GLY A 68 -13.95 10.79 -4.23
C GLY A 68 -12.84 9.80 -3.85
N ILE A 69 -11.61 10.11 -4.25
CA ILE A 69 -10.43 9.33 -3.84
C ILE A 69 -10.17 9.48 -2.34
N HIS A 70 -10.29 10.69 -1.78
CA HIS A 70 -10.19 10.90 -0.34
C HIS A 70 -11.26 10.13 0.43
N ALA A 71 -12.52 10.17 -0.01
CA ALA A 71 -13.61 9.42 0.59
C ALA A 71 -13.37 7.89 0.54
N LEU A 72 -12.81 7.39 -0.56
CA LEU A 72 -12.38 5.99 -0.68
C LEU A 72 -11.31 5.65 0.36
N PHE A 73 -10.27 6.48 0.48
CA PHE A 73 -9.18 6.27 1.44
C PHE A 73 -9.68 6.36 2.88
N ASP A 74 -10.47 7.37 3.23
CA ASP A 74 -11.07 7.53 4.57
C ASP A 74 -11.88 6.29 4.95
N ARG A 75 -12.71 5.78 4.03
CA ARG A 75 -13.48 4.55 4.26
C ARG A 75 -12.56 3.35 4.52
N THR A 76 -11.53 3.18 3.70
CA THR A 76 -10.61 2.03 3.78
C THR A 76 -9.81 2.08 5.09
N GLU A 77 -9.31 3.27 5.45
CA GLU A 77 -8.61 3.55 6.72
C GLU A 77 -9.51 3.30 7.93
N ASN A 78 -10.78 3.73 7.89
CA ASN A 78 -11.73 3.51 8.98
C ASN A 78 -12.05 2.02 9.18
N GLN A 79 -12.04 1.23 8.11
CA GLN A 79 -12.38 -0.19 8.16
C GLN A 79 -11.21 -1.08 8.62
N HIS A 80 -9.99 -0.80 8.16
CA HIS A 80 -8.82 -1.66 8.39
C HIS A 80 -7.78 -1.09 9.34
N GLY A 81 -8.00 0.13 9.83
CA GLY A 81 -7.03 0.86 10.65
C GLY A 81 -6.25 1.86 9.82
N LYS A 82 -6.26 3.12 10.27
CA LYS A 82 -5.65 4.24 9.56
C LYS A 82 -4.14 4.08 9.39
N LEU A 83 -3.44 3.63 10.43
CA LEU A 83 -1.98 3.50 10.40
C LEU A 83 -1.56 2.44 9.36
N LEU A 84 -2.16 1.26 9.44
CA LEU A 84 -1.90 0.16 8.50
C LEU A 84 -2.18 0.57 7.04
N VAL A 85 -3.37 1.11 6.75
CA VAL A 85 -3.74 1.48 5.38
C VAL A 85 -2.86 2.61 4.86
N SER A 86 -2.62 3.66 5.67
CA SER A 86 -1.80 4.78 5.22
C SER A 86 -0.36 4.38 4.92
N HIS A 87 0.25 3.50 5.71
CA HIS A 87 1.60 3.00 5.45
C HIS A 87 1.64 2.06 4.23
N ALA A 88 0.70 1.11 4.11
CA ALA A 88 0.60 0.23 2.95
C ALA A 88 0.47 1.02 1.64
N LEU A 89 -0.42 2.03 1.62
CA LEU A 89 -0.61 2.89 0.45
C LEU A 89 0.57 3.85 0.23
N SER A 90 1.28 4.25 1.30
CA SER A 90 2.53 5.01 1.18
C SER A 90 3.58 4.21 0.42
N TYR A 91 3.80 2.94 0.78
CA TYR A 91 4.76 2.07 0.08
C TYR A 91 4.42 1.91 -1.41
N ILE A 92 3.16 1.62 -1.74
CA ILE A 92 2.71 1.51 -3.14
C ILE A 92 2.90 2.82 -3.90
N THR A 93 2.64 3.95 -3.25
CA THR A 93 2.77 5.28 -3.86
C THR A 93 4.23 5.67 -4.10
N ALA A 94 5.12 5.34 -3.15
CA ALA A 94 6.55 5.64 -3.22
C ALA A 94 7.32 4.72 -4.18
N ALA A 95 6.83 3.51 -4.43
CA ALA A 95 7.46 2.54 -5.32
C ALA A 95 7.55 3.07 -6.76
N ARG A 96 8.69 2.83 -7.41
CA ARG A 96 8.95 3.34 -8.77
C ARG A 96 8.16 2.55 -9.80
N SER A 97 8.33 1.23 -9.85
CA SER A 97 7.62 0.36 -10.79
C SER A 97 6.33 -0.25 -10.20
N GLY A 98 6.18 -0.21 -8.87
CA GLY A 98 5.11 -0.88 -8.12
C GLY A 98 5.69 -1.90 -7.15
N LEU A 99 4.83 -2.59 -6.40
CA LEU A 99 5.22 -3.64 -5.45
C LEU A 99 4.33 -4.87 -5.61
N SER A 100 4.92 -6.06 -5.59
CA SER A 100 4.15 -7.32 -5.48
C SER A 100 3.44 -7.40 -4.12
N ASP A 101 2.40 -8.25 -4.01
CA ASP A 101 1.72 -8.46 -2.72
C ASP A 101 2.69 -8.89 -1.61
N SER A 102 3.62 -9.80 -1.92
CA SER A 102 4.63 -10.25 -0.96
C SER A 102 5.55 -9.11 -0.53
N GLU A 103 5.95 -8.22 -1.44
CA GLU A 103 6.78 -7.06 -1.09
C GLU A 103 6.02 -6.10 -0.19
N VAL A 104 4.73 -5.85 -0.44
CA VAL A 104 3.89 -5.01 0.44
C VAL A 104 3.77 -5.64 1.83
N GLU A 105 3.50 -6.93 1.92
CA GLU A 105 3.43 -7.65 3.19
C GLU A 105 4.75 -7.65 3.97
N ASP A 106 5.87 -7.84 3.27
CA ASP A 106 7.20 -7.79 3.86
C ASP A 106 7.53 -6.40 4.40
N LEU A 107 7.23 -5.34 3.64
CA LEU A 107 7.45 -3.95 4.06
C LEU A 107 6.62 -3.59 5.29
N ILE A 108 5.33 -3.98 5.32
CA ILE A 108 4.48 -3.77 6.49
C ILE A 108 4.99 -4.61 7.68
N SER A 109 5.51 -5.81 7.44
CA SER A 109 6.10 -6.66 8.47
C SER A 109 7.43 -6.13 9.02
N LEU A 110 8.07 -5.19 8.34
CA LEU A 110 9.27 -4.49 8.78
C LEU A 110 8.94 -3.18 9.52
N ASP A 111 7.69 -2.71 9.46
CA ASP A 111 7.24 -1.48 10.09
C ASP A 111 6.78 -1.72 11.53
N ASP A 112 7.61 -1.34 12.49
CA ASP A 112 7.30 -1.56 13.90
C ASP A 112 6.12 -0.73 14.38
N LYS A 113 5.89 0.48 13.84
CA LYS A 113 4.74 1.30 14.23
C LYS A 113 3.44 0.61 13.88
N VAL A 114 3.37 0.03 12.67
CA VAL A 114 2.20 -0.71 12.22
C VAL A 114 2.01 -1.99 13.03
N LEU A 115 3.10 -2.72 13.31
CA LEU A 115 3.01 -3.95 14.07
C LEU A 115 2.64 -3.72 15.54
N ASP A 116 3.08 -2.63 16.15
CA ASP A 116 2.67 -2.25 17.50
C ASP A 116 1.18 -1.93 17.58
N ASP A 117 0.63 -1.30 16.55
CA ASP A 117 -0.82 -1.03 16.44
C ASP A 117 -1.64 -2.30 16.20
N ILE A 118 -1.12 -3.28 15.46
CA ILE A 118 -1.79 -4.57 15.24
C ILE A 118 -1.72 -5.46 16.51
N TYR A 119 -0.56 -5.49 17.17
CA TYR A 119 -0.26 -6.39 18.29
C TYR A 119 -0.34 -5.69 19.64
N GLN A 120 -1.39 -4.90 19.84
CA GLN A 120 -1.67 -4.24 21.12
C GLN A 120 -2.03 -5.24 22.23
N TYR A 121 -2.70 -6.34 21.87
CA TYR A 121 -3.33 -7.25 22.84
C TYR A 121 -2.64 -8.61 22.98
N HIS A 122 -1.81 -9.01 22.02
CA HIS A 122 -1.10 -10.28 22.03
C HIS A 122 0.21 -10.17 21.25
N LEU A 123 1.21 -10.98 21.62
CA LEU A 123 2.42 -11.15 20.81
C LEU A 123 2.24 -12.31 19.83
N PRO A 124 2.59 -12.14 18.56
CA PRO A 124 2.55 -13.23 17.61
C PRO A 124 3.76 -14.17 17.78
N PRO A 125 3.66 -15.45 17.40
CA PRO A 125 4.80 -16.37 17.40
C PRO A 125 5.86 -15.94 16.37
N VAL A 126 5.44 -15.30 15.28
CA VAL A 126 6.30 -14.68 14.27
C VAL A 126 5.85 -13.23 14.10
N ARG A 127 6.72 -12.27 14.38
CA ARG A 127 6.38 -10.85 14.37
C ARG A 127 6.30 -10.27 12.94
N ARG A 128 5.23 -10.62 12.24
CA ARG A 128 4.87 -10.19 10.86
C ARG A 128 3.43 -9.70 10.81
N ILE A 129 3.02 -9.06 9.71
CA ILE A 129 1.60 -8.78 9.49
C ILE A 129 0.80 -10.11 9.43
N PRO A 130 -0.40 -10.19 10.04
CA PRO A 130 -1.29 -11.33 9.85
C PRO A 130 -1.68 -11.53 8.37
N PRO A 131 -1.68 -12.77 7.83
CA PRO A 131 -1.81 -13.06 6.38
C PRO A 131 -3.07 -12.54 5.68
N LEU A 132 -4.10 -12.14 6.42
CA LEU A 132 -5.39 -11.71 5.86
C LEU A 132 -5.58 -10.19 5.85
N LEU A 133 -4.73 -9.43 6.54
CA LEU A 133 -4.94 -7.99 6.64
C LEU A 133 -4.70 -7.29 5.31
N TRP A 134 -3.57 -7.58 4.65
CA TRP A 134 -3.26 -6.98 3.35
C TRP A 134 -4.27 -7.40 2.27
N SER A 135 -4.58 -8.70 2.16
CA SER A 135 -5.54 -9.19 1.16
C SER A 135 -6.93 -8.58 1.32
N ARG A 136 -7.39 -8.32 2.54
CA ARG A 136 -8.67 -7.62 2.80
C ARG A 136 -8.62 -6.15 2.38
N ILE A 137 -7.54 -5.43 2.69
CA ILE A 137 -7.36 -4.03 2.24
C ILE A 137 -7.37 -3.97 0.72
N ARG A 138 -6.63 -4.85 0.06
CA ARG A 138 -6.57 -4.94 -1.39
C ARG A 138 -7.94 -5.24 -2.01
N ALA A 139 -8.70 -6.16 -1.41
CA ALA A 139 -10.05 -6.49 -1.86
C ALA A 139 -11.03 -5.31 -1.75
N ASP A 140 -10.80 -4.36 -0.83
CA ASP A 140 -11.59 -3.13 -0.69
C ASP A 140 -11.17 -1.99 -1.64
N LEU A 141 -10.09 -2.19 -2.41
CA LEU A 141 -9.62 -1.28 -3.46
C LEU A 141 -9.74 -1.89 -4.89
N PRO A 142 -10.87 -2.53 -5.26
CA PRO A 142 -10.96 -3.30 -6.49
C PRO A 142 -10.90 -2.39 -7.71
N GLY A 143 -9.94 -2.66 -8.61
CA GLY A 143 -9.76 -1.91 -9.84
C GLY A 143 -9.29 -0.46 -9.64
N TYR A 144 -8.75 -0.13 -8.47
CA TYR A 144 -7.98 1.10 -8.24
C TYR A 144 -6.47 0.84 -8.17
N LEU A 145 -6.10 -0.40 -7.87
CA LEU A 145 -4.77 -0.95 -8.10
C LEU A 145 -4.80 -1.81 -9.37
N SER A 146 -3.81 -1.61 -10.25
CA SER A 146 -3.57 -2.42 -11.44
C SER A 146 -2.38 -3.34 -11.21
N GLU A 147 -2.52 -4.58 -11.63
CA GLU A 147 -1.39 -5.51 -11.77
C GLU A 147 -0.63 -5.22 -13.06
N ARG A 148 0.70 -5.18 -12.98
CA ARG A 148 1.59 -5.02 -14.14
C ARG A 148 2.79 -5.94 -13.98
N ALA A 149 3.35 -6.42 -15.08
CA ALA A 149 4.64 -7.11 -15.05
C ALA A 149 5.77 -6.09 -14.95
N ALA A 150 6.63 -6.23 -13.95
CA ALA A 150 7.86 -5.46 -13.80
C ALA A 150 8.96 -6.35 -13.25
N ASP A 151 10.17 -6.27 -13.84
CA ASP A 151 11.36 -7.01 -13.36
C ASP A 151 11.14 -8.52 -13.16
N GLY A 152 10.28 -9.13 -13.97
CA GLY A 152 9.99 -10.57 -13.91
C GLY A 152 9.00 -11.00 -12.82
N VAL A 153 8.29 -10.06 -12.18
CA VAL A 153 7.21 -10.35 -11.22
C VAL A 153 5.97 -9.49 -11.51
N ILE A 154 4.82 -9.89 -10.96
CA ILE A 154 3.61 -9.08 -11.00
C ILE A 154 3.62 -8.11 -9.83
N VAL A 155 3.49 -6.82 -10.14
CA VAL A 155 3.48 -5.72 -9.18
C VAL A 155 2.16 -4.97 -9.22
N LEU A 156 1.77 -4.44 -8.07
CA LEU A 156 0.66 -3.53 -7.87
C LEU A 156 1.13 -2.10 -8.06
N ASN A 157 0.34 -1.35 -8.84
CA ASN A 157 0.53 0.07 -9.05
C ASN A 157 -0.84 0.76 -9.09
N TRP A 158 -0.87 2.08 -8.91
CA TRP A 158 -2.09 2.85 -9.09
C TRP A 158 -2.61 2.71 -10.52
N TYR A 159 -3.89 2.36 -10.65
CA TYR A 159 -4.55 2.23 -11.95
C TYR A 159 -4.58 3.56 -12.71
N HIS A 160 -4.72 4.67 -12.00
CA HIS A 160 -4.84 6.01 -12.58
C HIS A 160 -3.98 7.03 -11.83
N GLU A 161 -3.39 7.98 -12.55
CA GLU A 161 -2.46 8.97 -11.99
C GLU A 161 -3.09 9.81 -10.87
N GLN A 162 -4.37 10.16 -11.00
CA GLN A 162 -5.14 10.86 -9.96
C GLN A 162 -5.08 10.17 -8.57
N PHE A 163 -5.02 8.83 -8.51
CA PHE A 163 -4.80 8.12 -7.24
C PHE A 163 -3.40 8.36 -6.70
N ARG A 164 -2.37 8.25 -7.55
CA ARG A 164 -0.98 8.50 -7.17
C ARG A 164 -0.80 9.93 -6.67
N THR A 165 -1.33 10.92 -7.40
CA THR A 165 -1.26 12.34 -7.01
C THR A 165 -1.99 12.58 -5.68
N THR A 166 -3.21 12.05 -5.52
CA THR A 166 -4.00 12.22 -4.30
C THR A 166 -3.36 11.52 -3.10
N ALA A 167 -2.85 10.29 -3.27
CA ALA A 167 -2.14 9.55 -2.23
C ALA A 167 -0.83 10.25 -1.83
N THR A 168 -0.07 10.76 -2.80
CA THR A 168 1.14 11.56 -2.55
C THR A 168 0.80 12.80 -1.72
N GLY A 169 -0.20 13.57 -2.14
CA GLY A 169 -0.65 14.76 -1.42
C GLY A 169 -1.26 14.46 -0.05
N ARG A 170 -1.80 13.26 0.19
CA ARG A 170 -2.37 12.84 1.48
C ARG A 170 -1.31 12.35 2.45
N TYR A 171 -0.46 11.41 2.02
CA TYR A 171 0.43 10.67 2.91
C TYR A 171 1.83 11.29 3.02
N PHE A 172 2.29 12.04 2.01
CA PHE A 172 3.64 12.61 1.98
C PHE A 172 3.71 14.11 2.24
N LYS A 173 2.72 14.68 2.94
CA LYS A 173 2.82 16.05 3.48
C LYS A 173 3.96 16.17 4.49
N ASN A 174 4.17 15.14 5.29
CA ASN A 174 5.29 15.06 6.22
C ASN A 174 6.52 14.51 5.48
N LEU A 175 7.52 15.36 5.27
CA LEU A 175 8.75 14.98 4.58
C LEU A 175 9.51 13.87 5.33
N ASN A 176 9.43 13.82 6.66
CA ASN A 176 10.06 12.74 7.44
C ASN A 176 9.40 11.38 7.13
N HIS A 177 8.08 11.36 6.93
CA HIS A 177 7.37 10.16 6.52
C HIS A 177 7.77 9.73 5.09
N LEU A 178 7.90 10.69 4.17
CA LEU A 178 8.37 10.40 2.81
C LEU A 178 9.79 9.80 2.81
N LEU A 179 10.73 10.44 3.52
CA LEU A 179 12.12 9.99 3.61
C LEU A 179 12.23 8.60 4.27
N SER A 180 11.52 8.40 5.39
CA SER A 180 11.52 7.10 6.07
C SER A 180 10.85 5.99 5.23
N THR A 181 9.81 6.31 4.46
CA THR A 181 9.18 5.36 3.52
C THR A 181 10.18 4.91 2.44
N HIS A 182 10.90 5.86 1.82
CA HIS A 182 11.95 5.51 0.86
C HIS A 182 13.12 4.76 1.52
N SER A 183 13.48 5.11 2.76
CA SER A 183 14.51 4.39 3.51
C SER A 183 14.11 2.94 3.79
N ALA A 184 12.86 2.70 4.21
CA ALA A 184 12.36 1.35 4.45
C ALA A 184 12.33 0.50 3.17
N LEU A 185 11.96 1.10 2.04
CA LEU A 185 12.04 0.44 0.72
C LEU A 185 13.49 0.11 0.35
N ALA A 186 14.43 1.01 0.59
CA ALA A 186 15.85 0.75 0.38
C ALA A 186 16.36 -0.39 1.29
N ASP A 187 16.02 -0.37 2.59
CA ASP A 187 16.40 -1.41 3.55
C ASP A 187 15.85 -2.79 3.16
N TYR A 188 14.62 -2.81 2.67
CA TYR A 188 14.00 -4.02 2.14
C TYR A 188 14.79 -4.55 0.93
N PHE A 189 15.05 -3.74 -0.10
CA PHE A 189 15.78 -4.18 -1.29
C PHE A 189 17.28 -4.44 -1.05
N LEU A 190 17.88 -3.84 -0.03
CA LEU A 190 19.21 -4.24 0.47
C LEU A 190 19.18 -5.64 1.09
N GLY A 191 18.03 -6.06 1.62
CA GLY A 191 17.87 -7.31 2.33
C GLY A 191 18.46 -7.26 3.73
N LEU A 192 18.52 -6.07 4.36
CA LEU A 192 19.14 -5.87 5.69
C LEU A 192 18.59 -6.83 6.75
N TRP A 193 17.29 -7.14 6.65
CA TRP A 193 16.57 -7.99 7.60
C TRP A 193 16.27 -9.39 7.05
N GLY A 194 16.91 -9.77 5.94
CA GLY A 194 16.73 -11.07 5.29
C GLY A 194 17.39 -12.21 6.06
N GLY A 195 16.61 -12.94 6.85
CA GLY A 195 17.08 -14.07 7.64
C GLY A 195 17.90 -13.68 8.88
N VAL A 196 17.75 -12.43 9.36
CA VAL A 196 18.33 -11.94 10.61
C VAL A 196 17.25 -11.27 11.48
N PRO A 197 17.33 -11.37 12.82
CA PRO A 197 16.39 -10.70 13.70
C PRO A 197 16.48 -9.17 13.59
N LYS A 198 15.33 -8.51 13.50
CA LYS A 198 15.21 -7.05 13.55
C LYS A 198 14.91 -6.58 14.97
N PRO A 199 15.69 -5.64 15.55
CA PRO A 199 15.37 -5.04 16.84
C PRO A 199 14.09 -4.21 16.74
N PHE A 200 13.29 -4.25 17.80
CA PHE A 200 12.10 -3.42 17.97
C PHE A 200 11.94 -3.04 19.45
N GLN A 201 11.17 -2.01 19.72
CA GLN A 201 10.89 -1.54 21.08
C GLN A 201 9.47 -1.89 21.47
N TYR A 202 9.28 -2.37 22.70
CA TYR A 202 7.94 -2.57 23.24
C TYR A 202 7.34 -1.23 23.66
N THR A 203 6.06 -1.03 23.34
CA THR A 203 5.30 0.10 23.87
C THR A 203 5.08 -0.07 25.38
N GLU A 204 4.90 1.04 26.11
CA GLU A 204 4.59 0.99 27.55
C GLU A 204 3.37 0.12 27.87
N MET A 205 2.35 0.15 27.00
CA MET A 205 1.18 -0.70 27.12
C MET A 205 1.53 -2.19 27.00
N GLN A 206 2.39 -2.56 26.05
CA GLN A 206 2.83 -3.94 25.87
C GLN A 206 3.70 -4.41 27.04
N LYS A 207 4.60 -3.57 27.56
CA LYS A 207 5.41 -3.91 28.75
C LYS A 207 4.54 -4.24 29.95
N GLN A 208 3.56 -3.37 30.24
CA GLN A 208 2.62 -3.58 31.35
C GLN A 208 1.76 -4.83 31.13
N ARG A 209 1.21 -5.01 29.93
CA ARG A 209 0.27 -6.10 29.63
C ARG A 209 0.94 -7.47 29.56
N PHE A 210 2.16 -7.53 29.04
CA PHE A 210 2.89 -8.79 28.83
C PHE A 210 3.93 -9.06 29.93
N GLY A 211 4.08 -8.15 30.90
CA GLY A 211 5.06 -8.29 31.99
C GLY A 211 6.51 -8.26 31.49
N VAL A 212 6.77 -7.57 30.37
CA VAL A 212 8.11 -7.49 29.79
C VAL A 212 8.90 -6.41 30.51
N ILE A 213 10.03 -6.81 31.11
CA ILE A 213 10.94 -5.91 31.82
C ILE A 213 11.88 -5.20 30.85
N GLU A 214 12.27 -5.88 29.77
CA GLU A 214 13.15 -5.34 28.74
C GLU A 214 12.45 -4.36 27.82
N ASN A 215 13.15 -3.30 27.45
CA ASN A 215 12.60 -2.28 26.54
C ASN A 215 12.60 -2.74 25.08
N GLU A 216 13.50 -3.65 24.73
CA GLU A 216 13.80 -4.04 23.35
C GLU A 216 13.59 -5.54 23.15
N GLY A 217 13.20 -5.93 21.94
CA GLY A 217 13.09 -7.31 21.52
C GLY A 217 13.77 -7.54 20.18
N LEU A 218 14.13 -8.78 19.91
CA LEU A 218 14.66 -9.22 18.61
C LEU A 218 13.72 -10.24 18.00
N ALA A 219 13.30 -10.00 16.76
CA ALA A 219 12.45 -10.96 16.03
C ALA A 219 12.84 -11.02 14.55
N ASP A 220 13.06 -12.24 14.06
CA ASP A 220 13.20 -12.50 12.62
C ASP A 220 11.83 -12.31 11.94
N ARG A 221 11.79 -11.39 10.98
CA ARG A 221 10.59 -11.02 10.22
C ARG A 221 10.31 -11.99 9.08
N LYS A 222 11.15 -13.00 8.89
CA LYS A 222 11.05 -14.01 7.81
C LYS A 222 10.91 -13.39 6.42
N VAL A 223 11.47 -12.19 6.23
CA VAL A 223 11.53 -11.53 4.92
C VAL A 223 12.66 -12.19 4.11
N PRO A 224 12.53 -12.25 2.77
CA PRO A 224 13.54 -12.88 1.93
C PRO A 224 14.85 -12.09 1.93
N LYS A 225 15.96 -12.80 1.73
CA LYS A 225 17.23 -12.16 1.37
C LYS A 225 17.11 -11.52 -0.02
N GLN A 226 17.82 -10.42 -0.22
CA GLN A 226 17.88 -9.71 -1.50
C GLN A 226 19.34 -9.70 -2.03
N PRO A 227 19.88 -10.83 -2.49
CA PRO A 227 21.18 -10.84 -3.15
C PRO A 227 21.09 -10.15 -4.52
N ASN A 228 22.23 -9.74 -5.09
CA ASN A 228 22.26 -9.22 -6.46
C ASN A 228 21.93 -10.33 -7.49
N ILE A 229 22.27 -11.58 -7.14
CA ILE A 229 22.06 -12.78 -7.96
C ILE A 229 21.42 -13.86 -7.09
N PHE A 230 20.34 -14.47 -7.57
CA PHE A 230 19.76 -15.65 -6.93
C PHE A 230 20.50 -16.90 -7.40
N HIS A 231 20.93 -17.73 -6.45
CA HIS A 231 21.57 -19.02 -6.69
C HIS A 231 20.65 -20.17 -6.26
N SER A 232 20.79 -21.32 -6.93
CA SER A 232 20.17 -22.58 -6.53
C SER A 232 20.85 -23.12 -5.27
N LYS A 233 20.23 -24.13 -4.66
CA LYS A 233 20.82 -24.86 -3.53
C LYS A 233 22.20 -25.45 -3.86
N ASP A 234 22.44 -25.79 -5.12
CA ASP A 234 23.71 -26.31 -5.64
C ASP A 234 24.73 -25.22 -6.02
N GLY A 235 24.46 -23.95 -5.68
CA GLY A 235 25.34 -22.81 -5.98
C GLY A 235 25.26 -22.27 -7.40
N LYS A 236 24.57 -22.96 -8.32
CA LYS A 236 24.37 -22.49 -9.69
C LYS A 236 23.54 -21.20 -9.73
N GLN A 237 24.02 -20.20 -10.46
CA GLN A 237 23.28 -18.97 -10.72
C GLN A 237 21.96 -19.29 -11.42
N ILE A 238 20.85 -18.78 -10.88
CA ILE A 238 19.51 -18.92 -11.44
C ILE A 238 19.17 -17.66 -12.26
N ARG A 239 19.21 -16.49 -11.61
CA ARG A 239 18.81 -15.22 -12.23
C ARG A 239 19.32 -14.02 -11.42
N TYR A 240 19.44 -12.88 -12.09
CA TYR A 240 19.69 -11.60 -11.43
C TYR A 240 18.45 -11.12 -10.67
N ASN A 241 18.67 -10.42 -9.55
CA ASN A 241 17.62 -9.78 -8.79
C ASN A 241 17.30 -8.39 -9.38
N THR A 242 16.64 -8.39 -10.52
CA THR A 242 16.23 -7.19 -11.26
C THR A 242 15.44 -6.20 -10.40
N ARG A 243 14.61 -6.70 -9.47
CA ARG A 243 13.88 -5.86 -8.49
C ARG A 243 14.82 -5.01 -7.67
N LYS A 244 15.78 -5.64 -6.98
CA LYS A 244 16.80 -4.93 -6.21
C LYS A 244 17.58 -3.96 -7.09
N LEU A 245 18.09 -4.42 -8.22
CA LEU A 245 18.99 -3.63 -9.09
C LEU A 245 18.33 -2.36 -9.64
N ASN A 246 17.00 -2.37 -9.84
CA ASN A 246 16.24 -1.26 -10.39
C ASN A 246 15.61 -0.33 -9.34
N GLU A 247 15.12 -0.90 -8.23
CA GLU A 247 14.44 -0.13 -7.18
C GLU A 247 15.43 0.45 -6.16
N LEU A 248 16.48 -0.28 -5.78
CA LEU A 248 17.37 0.14 -4.69
C LEU A 248 18.03 1.51 -4.92
N PRO A 249 18.67 1.79 -6.07
CA PRO A 249 19.33 3.09 -6.27
C PRO A 249 18.34 4.26 -6.22
N PHE A 250 17.12 4.05 -6.72
CA PHE A 250 16.06 5.06 -6.69
C PHE A 250 15.65 5.38 -5.24
N HIS A 251 15.45 4.35 -4.42
CA HIS A 251 15.06 4.53 -3.03
C HIS A 251 16.16 5.13 -2.16
N LEU A 252 17.42 4.72 -2.34
CA LEU A 252 18.57 5.33 -1.64
C LEU A 252 18.70 6.82 -1.97
N LEU A 253 18.61 7.19 -3.25
CA LEU A 253 18.64 8.59 -3.69
C LEU A 253 17.50 9.40 -3.06
N ARG A 254 16.27 8.88 -3.10
CA ARG A 254 15.08 9.55 -2.56
C ARG A 254 15.08 9.63 -1.03
N ALA A 255 15.72 8.69 -0.35
CA ALA A 255 15.94 8.69 1.08
C ALA A 255 17.13 9.59 1.50
N LYS A 256 17.84 10.21 0.55
CA LYS A 256 19.08 10.99 0.78
C LYS A 256 20.21 10.17 1.41
N ARG A 257 20.25 8.85 1.19
CA ARG A 257 21.31 7.94 1.62
C ARG A 257 22.39 7.85 0.55
N ILE A 258 23.06 8.98 0.31
CA ILE A 258 23.99 9.13 -0.81
C ILE A 258 25.22 8.25 -0.64
N ASP A 259 25.78 8.15 0.57
CA ASP A 259 26.96 7.32 0.81
C ASP A 259 26.70 5.85 0.49
N GLU A 260 25.54 5.32 0.90
CA GLU A 260 25.12 3.96 0.56
C GLU A 260 24.82 3.80 -0.92
N LEU A 261 24.21 4.79 -1.57
CA LEU A 261 24.02 4.79 -3.03
C LEU A 261 25.37 4.68 -3.77
N MET A 262 26.36 5.45 -3.33
CA MET A 262 27.69 5.41 -3.94
C MET A 262 28.36 4.06 -3.68
N THR A 263 28.42 3.62 -2.43
CA THR A 263 29.20 2.44 -2.01
C THR A 263 28.55 1.10 -2.34
N LEU A 264 27.21 1.00 -2.35
CA LEU A 264 26.49 -0.26 -2.54
C LEU A 264 25.86 -0.41 -3.93
N CYS A 265 25.90 0.63 -4.76
CA CYS A 265 25.31 0.59 -6.09
C CYS A 265 26.21 1.18 -7.19
N LEU A 266 26.65 2.44 -7.04
CA LEU A 266 27.31 3.16 -8.14
C LEU A 266 28.82 2.87 -8.26
N PHE A 267 29.48 2.51 -7.16
CA PHE A 267 30.89 2.12 -7.09
C PHE A 267 31.08 0.68 -6.58
N ASP A 268 30.01 -0.12 -6.58
CA ASP A 268 30.09 -1.54 -6.29
C ASP A 268 30.16 -2.34 -7.59
N TYR A 269 31.30 -3.03 -7.82
CA TYR A 269 31.51 -3.79 -9.04
C TYR A 269 30.49 -4.92 -9.21
N GLU A 270 30.17 -5.64 -8.12
CA GLU A 270 29.23 -6.77 -8.18
C GLU A 270 27.82 -6.31 -8.54
N PHE A 271 27.37 -5.18 -8.00
CA PHE A 271 26.08 -4.57 -8.32
C PHE A 271 26.03 -4.08 -9.76
N LEU A 272 27.07 -3.37 -10.22
CA LEU A 272 27.13 -2.88 -11.60
C LEU A 272 27.16 -4.03 -12.61
N TYR A 273 27.97 -5.05 -12.35
CA TYR A 273 28.04 -6.25 -13.18
C TYR A 273 26.71 -7.01 -13.21
N ALA A 274 26.00 -7.06 -12.08
CA ALA A 274 24.68 -7.69 -12.03
C ALA A 274 23.59 -6.89 -12.78
N LYS A 275 23.79 -5.58 -12.96
CA LYS A 275 22.82 -4.68 -13.59
C LYS A 275 23.04 -4.51 -15.10
N SER A 276 24.27 -4.73 -15.58
CA SER A 276 24.66 -4.59 -16.99
C SER A 276 23.98 -5.56 -17.95
#